data_AF-X1K9K3-F1
#
_entry.id   AF-X1K9K3-F1
#
_cell.length_a   1.000
_cell.length_b   1.000
_cell.length_c   1.000
_cell.angle_alpha   90.00
_cell.angle_beta   90.00
_cell.angle_gamma   90.00
#
_symmetry.space_group_name_H-M   'P 1'
#
loop_
_entity.id
_entity.type
_entity.pdbx_description
1 polymer ?
#
loop_
_entity_poly.entity_id
_entity_poly.type
_entity_poly.pdbx_seq_one_letter_code
_entity_poly.pdbx_strand_id
1 'polypeptide(L)'
;MEVKSLNELVRGTPQLSLKIPLSYTLVLKETLGKPMIVRQALGLKHTLENLPIIIRPDELIVGTFDNNIPVAIPRMEGSGFRIMKELENLPHRIVNPINVKRKIKF
;
A
#
# COMPACT_ATOMS: atom_id res chain seq x y z
N MET A 1 -9.40 -0.81 -24.78
CA MET A 1 -8.56 -0.97 -23.57
C MET A 1 -8.83 -2.37 -23.05
N GLU A 2 -7.83 -3.25 -23.03
CA GLU A 2 -8.02 -4.65 -22.63
C GLU A 2 -8.31 -4.71 -21.12
N VAL A 3 -9.45 -5.27 -20.75
CA VAL A 3 -9.89 -5.38 -19.36
C VAL A 3 -9.31 -6.68 -18.81
N LYS A 4 -8.29 -6.56 -17.94
CA LYS A 4 -7.68 -7.72 -17.29
C LYS A 4 -8.54 -8.22 -16.14
N SER A 5 -8.67 -9.54 -16.03
CA SER A 5 -9.28 -10.23 -14.90
C SER A 5 -8.44 -10.06 -13.62
N LEU A 6 -9.07 -10.16 -12.44
CA LEU A 6 -8.39 -10.22 -11.16
C LEU A 6 -7.33 -11.33 -11.16
N ASN A 7 -7.67 -12.51 -11.68
CA ASN A 7 -6.77 -13.66 -11.74
C ASN A 7 -5.50 -13.37 -12.56
N GLU A 8 -5.59 -12.62 -13.64
CA GLU A 8 -4.41 -12.18 -14.41
C GLU A 8 -3.60 -11.15 -13.65
N LEU A 9 -4.27 -10.20 -13.00
CA LEU A 9 -3.63 -9.10 -12.29
C LEU A 9 -2.83 -9.59 -11.07
N VAL A 10 -3.37 -10.50 -10.26
CA VAL A 10 -2.72 -10.95 -9.00
C VAL A 10 -1.45 -11.78 -9.20
N ARG A 11 -1.19 -12.28 -10.42
CA ARG A 11 0.00 -13.08 -10.75
C ARG A 11 1.24 -12.24 -11.05
N GLY A 12 1.08 -10.92 -11.20
CA GLY A 12 2.18 -10.01 -11.49
C GLY A 12 3.12 -9.78 -10.29
N THR A 13 4.25 -9.12 -10.54
CA THR A 13 5.12 -8.62 -9.47
C THR A 13 4.41 -7.51 -8.67
N PRO A 14 4.37 -7.58 -7.33
CA PRO A 14 3.69 -6.58 -6.52
C PRO A 14 4.22 -5.15 -6.71
N GLN A 15 3.33 -4.17 -6.72
CA GLN A 15 3.66 -2.76 -6.76
C GLN A 15 3.72 -2.20 -5.34
N LEU A 16 4.79 -1.47 -5.00
CA LEU A 16 4.86 -0.72 -3.75
C LEU A 16 3.79 0.38 -3.72
N SER A 17 2.91 0.37 -2.72
CA SER A 17 1.92 1.42 -2.48
C SER A 17 2.21 2.18 -1.19
N LEU A 18 2.06 3.51 -1.26
CA LEU A 18 2.24 4.40 -0.12
C LEU A 18 0.91 4.97 0.42
N LYS A 19 -0.24 4.56 -0.11
CA LYS A 19 -1.55 5.11 0.30
C LYS A 19 -1.80 4.95 1.80
N ILE A 20 -1.71 3.71 2.30
CA ILE A 20 -1.88 3.39 3.72
C ILE A 20 -0.79 4.01 4.62
N PRO A 21 0.52 3.83 4.37
CA PRO A 21 1.54 4.37 5.27
C PRO A 21 1.53 5.90 5.33
N LEU A 22 1.20 6.61 4.24
CA LEU A 22 1.05 8.05 4.28
C LEU A 22 -0.19 8.46 5.10
N SER A 23 -1.31 7.76 4.92
CA SER A 23 -2.54 7.97 5.71
C SER A 23 -2.27 7.82 7.22
N TYR A 24 -1.62 6.73 7.63
CA TYR A 24 -1.23 6.53 9.03
C TYR A 24 -0.25 7.61 9.50
N THR A 25 0.74 7.97 8.68
CA THR A 25 1.73 9.00 9.06
C THR A 25 1.07 10.35 9.33
N LEU A 26 0.08 10.76 8.54
CA LEU A 26 -0.68 12.00 8.75
C LEU A 26 -1.39 11.96 10.11
N VAL A 27 -2.21 10.94 10.35
CA VAL A 27 -2.96 10.81 11.61
C VAL A 27 -2.04 10.70 12.82
N LEU A 28 -0.95 9.92 12.72
CA LEU A 28 -0.01 9.75 13.84
C LEU A 28 0.64 11.08 14.24
N LYS A 29 0.90 11.99 13.29
CA LYS A 29 1.44 13.34 13.59
C LYS A 29 0.42 14.21 14.32
N GLU A 30 -0.84 14.14 13.95
CA GLU A 30 -1.92 14.97 14.52
C GLU A 30 -2.45 14.46 15.87
N THR A 31 -2.13 13.21 16.23
CA THR A 31 -2.67 12.53 17.42
C THR A 31 -1.64 12.28 18.51
N LEU A 32 -0.56 13.08 18.53
CA LEU A 32 0.45 13.03 19.60
C LEU A 32 -0.22 13.21 20.98
N GLY A 33 0.28 12.48 21.98
CA GLY A 33 -0.28 12.47 23.34
C GLY A 33 -1.45 11.51 23.58
N LYS A 34 -2.08 10.95 22.53
CA LYS A 34 -3.10 9.90 22.70
C LYS A 34 -2.47 8.51 22.89
N PRO A 35 -3.16 7.56 23.54
CA PRO A 35 -2.70 6.16 23.61
C PRO A 35 -2.50 5.56 22.23
N MET A 36 -1.44 4.76 22.03
CA MET A 36 -1.08 4.22 20.72
C MET A 36 -2.22 3.45 20.05
N ILE A 37 -3.01 2.68 20.81
CA ILE A 37 -4.15 1.94 20.27
C ILE A 37 -5.21 2.87 19.66
N VAL A 38 -5.47 4.03 20.29
CA VAL A 38 -6.40 5.05 19.77
C VAL A 38 -5.83 5.66 18.50
N ARG A 39 -4.52 5.95 18.48
CA ARG A 39 -3.84 6.51 17.31
C ARG A 39 -3.89 5.55 16.10
N GLN A 40 -3.69 4.26 16.33
CA GLN A 40 -3.82 3.21 15.31
C GLN A 40 -5.26 3.08 14.79
N ALA A 41 -6.26 3.15 15.68
CA ALA A 41 -7.67 3.11 15.30
C ALA A 41 -8.05 4.33 14.43
N LEU A 42 -7.59 5.53 14.79
CA LEU A 42 -7.79 6.74 13.98
C LEU A 42 -7.07 6.64 12.62
N GLY A 43 -5.86 6.07 12.58
CA GLY A 43 -5.13 5.85 11.34
C GLY A 43 -5.85 4.86 10.41
N LEU A 44 -6.43 3.80 10.98
CA LEU A 44 -7.27 2.85 10.23
C LEU A 44 -8.52 3.54 9.68
N LYS A 45 -9.24 4.29 10.54
CA LYS A 45 -10.44 5.05 10.15
C LYS A 45 -10.15 5.97 8.96
N HIS A 46 -9.16 6.85 9.09
CA HIS A 46 -8.77 7.78 8.02
C HIS A 46 -8.38 7.03 6.74
N THR A 47 -7.70 5.89 6.87
CA THR A 47 -7.35 5.06 5.71
C THR A 47 -8.59 4.53 5.01
N LEU A 48 -9.54 3.93 5.74
CA LEU A 48 -10.75 3.35 5.17
C LEU A 48 -11.71 4.41 4.59
N GLU A 49 -11.72 5.62 5.15
CA GLU A 49 -12.51 6.75 4.63
C GLU A 49 -11.96 7.33 3.32
N ASN A 50 -10.66 7.14 3.02
CA ASN A 50 -9.99 7.77 1.89
C ASN A 50 -9.42 6.80 0.85
N LEU A 51 -9.41 5.49 1.14
CA LEU A 51 -8.94 4.49 0.19
C LEU A 51 -9.87 4.40 -1.02
N PRO A 52 -9.33 4.25 -2.24
CA PRO A 52 -10.16 4.07 -3.42
C PRO A 52 -10.89 2.73 -3.35
N ILE A 53 -12.21 2.77 -3.58
CA ILE A 53 -13.05 1.58 -3.70
C ILE A 53 -13.08 1.18 -5.16
N ILE A 54 -12.69 -0.07 -5.44
CA ILE A 54 -12.66 -0.63 -6.80
C ILE A 54 -13.24 -2.03 -6.71
N ILE A 55 -14.13 -2.33 -7.66
CA ILE A 55 -14.69 -3.66 -7.89
C ILE A 55 -14.30 -4.06 -9.32
N ARG A 56 -13.63 -5.20 -9.48
CA ARG A 56 -13.18 -5.70 -10.78
C ARG A 56 -14.24 -6.62 -11.42
N PRO A 57 -14.26 -6.77 -12.75
CA PRO A 57 -15.35 -7.47 -13.46
C PRO A 57 -15.61 -8.91 -13.02
N ASP A 58 -14.57 -9.61 -12.56
CA ASP A 58 -14.60 -11.02 -12.14
C ASP A 58 -14.55 -11.21 -10.60
N GLU A 59 -14.65 -10.13 -9.82
CA GLU A 59 -14.67 -10.21 -8.36
C GLU A 59 -16.04 -10.66 -7.82
N LEU A 60 -16.09 -11.85 -7.21
CA LEU A 60 -17.23 -12.29 -6.38
C LEU A 60 -17.12 -11.78 -4.94
N ILE A 61 -15.89 -11.64 -4.44
CA ILE A 61 -15.56 -11.05 -3.14
C ILE A 61 -14.73 -9.81 -3.45
N VAL A 62 -15.20 -8.66 -2.94
CA VAL A 62 -14.64 -7.35 -3.26
C VAL A 62 -13.74 -6.84 -2.14
N GLY A 63 -12.89 -5.88 -2.49
CA GLY A 63 -12.06 -5.15 -1.54
C GLY A 63 -10.58 -5.33 -1.83
N THR A 64 -9.93 -4.24 -2.21
CA THR A 64 -8.48 -4.19 -2.40
C THR A 64 -7.92 -2.88 -1.85
N PHE A 65 -6.67 -2.89 -1.42
CA PHE A 65 -6.03 -1.71 -0.83
C PHE A 65 -5.44 -0.74 -1.88
N ASP A 66 -5.39 -1.13 -3.15
CA ASP A 66 -4.92 -0.29 -4.24
C ASP A 66 -5.50 -0.75 -5.59
N ASN A 67 -5.50 0.18 -6.54
CA ASN A 67 -5.89 -0.04 -7.93
C ASN A 67 -4.87 -0.96 -8.63
N ASN A 68 -3.58 -0.76 -8.31
CA ASN A 68 -2.48 -1.54 -8.85
C ASN A 68 -2.25 -2.78 -7.98
N ILE A 69 -2.68 -3.94 -8.47
CA ILE A 69 -2.51 -5.23 -7.80
C ILE A 69 -1.55 -6.15 -8.60
N PRO A 70 -0.83 -7.07 -7.92
CA PRO A 70 -0.79 -7.23 -6.46
C PRO A 70 -0.04 -6.05 -5.82
N VAL A 71 -0.29 -5.79 -4.54
CA VAL A 71 0.23 -4.60 -3.84
C VAL A 71 1.10 -5.00 -2.67
N ALA A 72 2.24 -4.32 -2.53
CA ALA A 72 3.09 -4.39 -1.34
C ALA A 72 2.93 -3.08 -0.54
N ILE A 73 2.52 -3.19 0.72
CA ILE A 73 2.25 -2.04 1.59
C ILE A 73 3.22 -2.07 2.76
N PRO A 74 4.17 -1.11 2.85
CA PRO A 74 5.11 -1.09 3.96
C PRO A 74 4.41 -0.60 5.23
N ARG A 75 4.73 -1.22 6.36
CA ARG A 75 4.31 -0.77 7.69
C ARG A 75 5.47 -0.01 8.31
N MET A 76 5.47 1.31 8.12
CA MET A 76 6.61 2.17 8.50
C MET A 76 6.89 2.13 10.00
N GLU A 77 5.86 1.92 10.80
CA GLU A 77 5.92 1.83 12.26
C GLU A 77 6.69 0.60 12.78
N GLY A 78 6.81 -0.47 11.99
CA GLY A 78 7.52 -1.69 12.39
C GLY A 78 8.69 -2.08 11.49
N SER A 79 8.60 -1.78 10.19
CA SER A 79 9.54 -2.27 9.16
C SER A 79 10.23 -1.16 8.37
N GLY A 80 9.95 0.11 8.68
CA GLY A 80 10.37 1.26 7.88
C GLY A 80 11.88 1.31 7.64
N PHE A 81 12.70 1.14 8.68
CA PHE A 81 14.17 1.19 8.57
C PHE A 81 14.76 0.11 7.67
N ARG A 82 14.18 -1.09 7.66
CA ARG A 82 14.63 -2.17 6.79
C ARG A 82 14.30 -1.85 5.33
N ILE A 83 13.06 -1.45 5.06
CA ILE A 83 12.61 -1.15 3.70
C ILE A 83 13.38 0.04 3.10
N MET A 84 13.67 1.07 3.90
CA MET A 84 14.45 2.22 3.43
C MET A 84 15.84 1.85 2.90
N LYS A 85 16.54 0.90 3.54
CA LYS A 85 17.87 0.45 3.10
C LYS A 85 17.86 -0.39 1.83
N GLU A 86 16.71 -0.98 1.50
CA GLU A 86 16.58 -1.90 0.37
C GLU A 86 15.74 -1.32 -0.77
N LEU A 87 15.25 -0.08 -0.65
CA LEU A 87 14.25 0.51 -1.55
C LEU A 87 14.66 0.46 -3.03
N GLU A 88 15.92 0.74 -3.33
CA GLU A 88 16.47 0.71 -4.70
C GLU A 88 16.68 -0.71 -5.22
N ASN A 89 16.90 -1.66 -4.32
CA ASN A 89 17.15 -3.06 -4.64
C ASN A 89 15.86 -3.90 -4.66
N LEU A 90 14.74 -3.38 -4.16
CA LEU A 90 13.44 -4.07 -4.15
C LEU A 90 13.03 -4.68 -5.50
N PRO A 91 13.16 -3.97 -6.65
CA PRO A 91 12.81 -4.53 -7.94
C PRO A 91 13.78 -5.62 -8.43
N HIS A 92 15.01 -5.63 -7.90
CA HIS A 92 16.11 -6.48 -8.35
C HIS A 92 16.33 -7.71 -7.44
N ARG A 93 15.47 -7.92 -6.44
CA ARG A 93 15.58 -9.08 -5.55
C ARG A 93 15.34 -10.37 -6.33
N ILE A 94 16.17 -11.38 -6.07
CA ILE A 94 16.00 -12.74 -6.60
C ILE A 94 14.69 -13.36 -6.08
N VAL A 95 14.37 -13.10 -4.80
CA VAL A 95 13.17 -13.63 -4.13
C VAL A 95 12.25 -12.47 -3.75
N ASN A 96 10.97 -12.59 -4.11
CA ASN A 96 9.92 -11.62 -3.85
C ASN A 96 10.29 -10.18 -4.28
N PRO A 97 10.56 -9.94 -5.58
CA PRO A 97 10.77 -8.60 -6.08
C PRO A 97 9.50 -7.74 -5.89
N ILE A 98 9.71 -6.45 -5.69
CA ILE A 98 8.63 -5.46 -5.56
C ILE A 98 8.93 -4.32 -6.53
N ASN A 99 7.98 -4.02 -7.40
CA ASN A 99 8.06 -2.90 -8.32
C ASN A 99 7.96 -1.59 -7.55
N VAL A 100 8.91 -0.68 -7.79
CA VAL A 100 8.92 0.67 -7.20
C VAL A 100 8.84 1.68 -8.34
N LYS A 101 7.71 2.37 -8.45
CA LYS A 101 7.55 3.45 -9.43
C LYS A 101 8.27 4.70 -8.92
N ARG A 102 9.22 5.23 -9.70
CA ARG A 102 9.74 6.58 -9.46
C ARG A 102 8.64 7.57 -9.84
N LYS A 103 8.30 8.48 -8.94
CA LYS A 103 7.45 9.62 -9.29
C LYS A 103 8.31 10.57 -10.12
N ILE A 104 8.02 10.69 -11.43
CA ILE A 104 8.62 11.73 -12.26
C ILE A 104 8.09 13.06 -11.71
N LYS A 105 8.95 13.89 -11.13
CA LYS A 105 8.61 15.27 -10.83
C LYS A 105 8.57 16.00 -12.18
N PHE A 106 7.40 16.49 -12.58
CA PHE A 106 7.28 17.55 -13.58
C PHE A 106 7.53 18.89 -12.90
#